data_AF-A0A401PPR3-F1
#
_entry.id   AF-A0A401PPR3-F1
#
_cell.length_a   1.000
_cell.length_b   1.000
_cell.length_c   1.000
_cell.angle_alpha   90.00
_cell.angle_beta   90.00
_cell.angle_gamma   90.00
#
_symmetry.space_group_name_H-M   'P 1'
#
loop_
_entity.id
_entity.type
_entity.pdbx_description
1 polymer ?
#
loop_
_entity_poly.entity_id
_entity_poly.type
_entity_poly.pdbx_seq_one_letter_code
_entity_poly.pdbx_strand_id
1 'polypeptide(L)'
;AAFSVALIDAAFDKDECVRQEVSQALRELGYRHPRLVLLACHSYLSKHSKLVHVHRIIILHSMEAIVKETISQLDQSLARMVISLASEEMTRSKEVLPDWQEAASNLLVALGCRFINEVMEEILQKFQPGILPHFFVVRTLANLSTANVYGMVPFLTAILGTMLPMLGMAKQDAMKSVFTIALGHFSESILEYLANLDKAPDPTVRKDAFSSEIYASYEILFNVWLQHKETKSLCHVLDAAVNMGSRALETQIDNLLSILHPQICGSLDYNNHMAVKNHNEVLRCFTVLARAYTDRLIAFLLQKLEVHNERIRIGTLTVLKHLINSASPQLESKKPLILTGMKFAIQDNNNKVKRTVAQVISAMAHHDYLELEGGETMMEFIIRQCALPCEPG
;
A
#
# COMPACT_ATOMS: atom_id res chain seq x y z
N ALA A 1 -21.04 -20.76 30.42
CA ALA A 1 -20.71 -19.36 30.74
C ALA A 1 -19.53 -19.27 31.70
N ALA A 2 -19.60 -19.82 32.92
CA ALA A 2 -18.50 -19.75 33.91
C ALA A 2 -17.16 -20.32 33.39
N PHE A 3 -17.19 -21.47 32.71
CA PHE A 3 -16.00 -22.08 32.11
C PHE A 3 -15.35 -21.20 31.03
N SER A 4 -16.15 -20.57 30.16
CA SER A 4 -15.66 -19.64 29.15
C SER A 4 -15.02 -18.39 29.76
N VAL A 5 -15.59 -17.86 30.84
CA VAL A 5 -15.02 -16.71 31.56
C VAL A 5 -13.69 -17.08 32.22
N ALA A 6 -13.57 -18.26 32.83
CA ALA A 6 -12.32 -18.74 33.40
C ALA A 6 -11.20 -18.89 32.35
N LEU A 7 -11.53 -19.39 31.15
CA LEU A 7 -10.58 -19.43 30.03
C LEU A 7 -10.19 -18.03 29.56
N ILE A 8 -11.14 -17.08 29.51
CA ILE A 8 -10.85 -15.69 29.13
C ILE A 8 -9.91 -15.04 30.15
N ASP A 9 -10.13 -15.24 31.45
CA ASP A 9 -9.24 -14.75 32.51
C ASP A 9 -7.83 -15.35 32.37
N ALA A 10 -7.74 -16.65 32.14
CA ALA A 10 -6.46 -17.37 31.99
C ALA A 10 -5.73 -17.05 30.67
N ALA A 11 -6.39 -16.39 29.71
CA ALA A 11 -5.78 -16.07 28.41
C ALA A 11 -4.62 -15.06 28.53
N PHE A 12 -4.52 -14.33 29.65
CA PHE A 12 -3.43 -13.42 29.97
C PHE A 12 -2.54 -13.95 31.10
N ASP A 13 -2.27 -15.26 31.12
CA ASP A 13 -1.32 -15.86 32.04
C ASP A 13 0.12 -15.40 31.75
N LYS A 14 0.98 -15.41 32.78
CA LYS A 14 2.41 -15.08 32.65
C LYS A 14 3.15 -16.15 31.85
N ASP A 15 2.73 -17.41 31.97
CA ASP A 15 3.33 -18.54 31.28
C ASP A 15 2.84 -18.63 29.82
N GLU A 16 3.78 -18.71 28.87
CA GLU A 16 3.47 -18.78 27.44
C GLU A 16 2.79 -20.09 27.04
N CYS A 17 3.19 -21.21 27.63
CA CYS A 17 2.57 -22.51 27.35
C CYS A 17 1.11 -22.49 27.83
N VAL A 18 0.85 -21.92 29.00
CA VAL A 18 -0.53 -21.77 29.52
C VAL A 18 -1.37 -20.91 28.57
N ARG A 19 -0.83 -19.79 28.08
CA ARG A 19 -1.54 -18.96 27.10
C ARG A 19 -1.88 -19.71 25.80
N GLN A 20 -0.97 -20.53 25.29
CA GLN A 20 -1.19 -21.33 24.08
C GLN A 20 -2.29 -22.37 24.29
N GLU A 21 -2.21 -23.14 25.37
CA GLU A 21 -3.22 -24.16 25.73
C GLU A 21 -4.59 -23.53 25.96
N VAL A 22 -4.67 -22.41 26.68
CA VAL A 22 -5.92 -21.68 26.90
C VAL A 22 -6.50 -21.14 25.59
N SER A 23 -5.66 -20.61 24.70
CA SER A 23 -6.10 -20.12 23.39
C SER A 23 -6.66 -21.27 22.54
N GLN A 24 -6.01 -22.43 22.52
CA GLN A 24 -6.49 -23.62 21.83
C GLN A 24 -7.83 -24.10 22.43
N ALA A 25 -7.93 -24.21 23.75
CA ALA A 25 -9.16 -24.63 24.43
C ALA A 25 -10.32 -23.66 24.16
N LEU A 26 -10.06 -22.36 24.14
CA LEU A 26 -11.06 -21.33 23.83
C LEU A 26 -11.53 -21.44 22.37
N ARG A 27 -10.61 -21.71 21.45
CA ARG A 27 -10.93 -21.93 20.02
C ARG A 27 -11.73 -23.20 19.80
N GLU A 28 -11.35 -24.33 20.40
CA GLU A 28 -12.09 -25.59 20.31
C GLU A 28 -13.50 -25.47 20.88
N LEU A 29 -13.65 -24.79 22.03
CA LEU A 29 -14.96 -24.51 22.61
C LEU A 29 -15.77 -23.56 21.72
N GLY A 30 -15.11 -22.54 21.17
CA GLY A 30 -15.71 -21.58 20.26
C GLY A 30 -16.18 -22.22 18.95
N TYR A 31 -15.44 -23.19 18.42
CA TYR A 31 -15.82 -23.95 17.24
C TYR A 31 -17.13 -24.73 17.45
N ARG A 32 -17.29 -25.37 18.61
CA ARG A 32 -18.50 -26.15 18.94
C ARG A 32 -19.68 -25.28 19.39
N HIS A 33 -19.40 -24.19 20.09
CA HIS A 33 -20.40 -23.32 20.71
C HIS A 33 -20.10 -21.83 20.49
N PRO A 34 -20.09 -21.34 19.24
CA PRO A 34 -19.60 -20.01 18.90
C PRO A 34 -20.40 -18.90 19.60
N ARG A 35 -21.73 -19.03 19.65
CA ARG A 35 -22.59 -18.08 20.35
C ARG A 35 -22.25 -17.93 21.83
N LEU A 36 -21.97 -19.04 22.51
CA LEU A 36 -21.66 -19.02 23.94
C LEU A 36 -20.33 -18.29 24.20
N VAL A 37 -19.30 -18.63 23.43
CA VAL A 37 -17.95 -18.08 23.63
C VAL A 37 -17.87 -16.62 23.21
N LEU A 38 -18.42 -16.26 22.05
CA LEU A 38 -18.44 -14.87 21.58
C LEU A 38 -19.21 -13.94 22.53
N LEU A 39 -20.34 -14.40 23.09
CA LEU A 39 -21.07 -13.63 24.11
C LEU A 39 -20.31 -13.51 25.42
N ALA A 40 -19.56 -14.54 25.81
CA ALA A 40 -18.71 -14.49 27.00
C ALA A 40 -17.57 -13.47 26.81
N CYS A 41 -16.87 -13.51 25.67
CA CYS A 41 -15.83 -12.53 25.32
C CYS A 41 -16.39 -11.11 25.25
N HIS A 42 -17.54 -10.92 24.59
CA HIS A 42 -18.23 -9.63 24.54
C HIS A 42 -18.54 -9.12 25.95
N SER A 43 -19.25 -9.92 26.76
CA SER A 43 -19.62 -9.54 28.12
C SER A 43 -18.40 -9.24 28.99
N TYR A 44 -17.30 -9.97 28.79
CA TYR A 44 -16.06 -9.77 29.53
C TYR A 44 -15.41 -8.43 29.18
N LEU A 45 -15.24 -8.14 27.87
CA LEU A 45 -14.65 -6.90 27.39
C LEU A 45 -15.48 -5.66 27.75
N SER A 46 -16.81 -5.77 27.75
CA SER A 46 -17.72 -4.68 28.15
C SER A 46 -17.67 -4.39 29.66
N LYS A 47 -17.52 -5.42 30.51
CA LYS A 47 -17.47 -5.25 31.98
C LYS A 47 -16.12 -4.73 32.47
N HIS A 48 -15.02 -5.06 31.77
CA HIS A 48 -13.67 -4.71 32.19
C HIS A 48 -13.10 -3.57 31.34
N SER A 49 -13.62 -2.36 31.50
CA SER A 49 -13.18 -1.19 30.72
C SER A 49 -11.71 -0.80 30.93
N LYS A 50 -11.13 -1.13 32.10
CA LYS A 50 -9.72 -0.86 32.47
C LYS A 50 -8.79 -2.05 32.22
N LEU A 51 -9.23 -3.08 31.49
CA LEU A 51 -8.40 -4.23 31.18
C LEU A 51 -7.17 -3.81 30.36
N VAL A 52 -6.01 -4.37 30.69
CA VAL A 52 -4.74 -4.09 29.98
C VAL A 52 -4.85 -4.46 28.50
N HIS A 53 -4.27 -3.65 27.63
CA HIS A 53 -4.43 -3.78 26.17
C HIS A 53 -4.02 -5.15 25.63
N VAL A 54 -2.93 -5.73 26.14
CA VAL A 54 -2.45 -7.04 25.70
C VAL A 54 -3.50 -8.13 25.92
N HIS A 55 -4.22 -8.09 27.05
CA HIS A 55 -5.31 -9.04 27.30
C HIS A 55 -6.49 -8.81 26.35
N ARG A 56 -6.84 -7.54 26.08
CA ARG A 56 -7.89 -7.22 25.10
C ARG A 56 -7.56 -7.75 23.70
N ILE A 57 -6.30 -7.59 23.28
CA ILE A 57 -5.78 -8.10 22.00
C ILE A 57 -5.98 -9.62 21.89
N ILE A 58 -5.60 -10.39 22.92
CA ILE A 58 -5.73 -11.84 22.92
C ILE A 58 -7.20 -12.28 22.79
N ILE A 59 -8.11 -11.60 23.49
CA ILE A 59 -9.54 -11.88 23.41
C ILE A 59 -10.06 -11.57 22.01
N LEU A 60 -9.70 -10.42 21.43
CA LEU A 60 -10.13 -10.03 20.08
C LEU A 60 -9.63 -11.00 19.01
N HIS A 61 -8.36 -11.41 19.06
CA HIS A 61 -7.83 -12.45 18.16
C HIS A 61 -8.53 -13.80 18.32
N SER A 62 -8.87 -14.17 19.55
CA SER A 62 -9.63 -15.40 19.80
C SER A 62 -11.04 -15.32 19.21
N MET A 63 -11.71 -14.18 19.35
CA MET A 63 -13.01 -13.93 18.72
C MET A 63 -12.90 -13.97 17.19
N GLU A 64 -11.87 -13.36 16.60
CA GLU A 64 -11.61 -13.36 15.16
C GLU A 64 -11.41 -14.79 14.63
N ALA A 65 -10.59 -15.60 15.30
CA ALA A 65 -10.32 -16.98 14.92
C ALA A 65 -11.60 -17.83 14.94
N ILE A 66 -12.42 -17.68 15.99
CA ILE A 66 -13.72 -18.36 16.09
C ILE A 66 -14.65 -17.91 14.96
N VAL A 67 -14.78 -16.61 14.73
CA VAL A 67 -15.63 -16.07 13.66
C VAL A 67 -15.22 -16.63 12.30
N LYS A 68 -13.92 -16.63 11.97
CA LYS A 68 -13.42 -17.16 10.68
C LYS A 68 -13.83 -18.62 10.44
N GLU A 69 -13.86 -19.45 11.47
CA GLU A 69 -14.24 -20.86 11.36
C GLU A 69 -15.74 -21.11 11.40
N THR A 70 -16.48 -20.27 12.13
CA THR A 70 -17.90 -20.53 12.41
C THR A 70 -18.85 -19.52 11.78
N ILE A 71 -18.38 -18.63 10.89
CA ILE A 71 -19.18 -17.49 10.37
C ILE A 71 -20.56 -17.89 9.84
N SER A 72 -20.67 -19.08 9.23
CA SER A 72 -21.92 -19.66 8.69
C SER A 72 -22.95 -20.05 9.77
N GLN A 73 -22.51 -20.25 11.02
CA GLN A 73 -23.33 -20.62 12.17
C GLN A 73 -23.83 -19.41 12.97
N LEU A 74 -23.25 -18.23 12.75
CA LEU A 74 -23.66 -17.01 13.46
C LEU A 74 -25.02 -16.53 12.97
N ASP A 75 -25.85 -16.09 13.91
CA ASP A 75 -27.07 -15.33 13.62
C ASP A 75 -26.78 -13.82 13.56
N GLN A 76 -27.68 -13.07 12.91
CA GLN A 76 -27.54 -11.63 12.70
C GLN A 76 -27.50 -10.84 14.02
N SER A 77 -28.19 -11.29 15.07
CA SER A 77 -28.23 -10.61 16.37
C SER A 77 -26.88 -10.67 17.08
N LEU A 78 -26.25 -11.85 17.05
CA LEU A 78 -24.92 -12.07 17.60
C LEU A 78 -23.88 -11.30 16.81
N ALA A 79 -23.95 -11.34 15.48
CA ALA A 79 -23.06 -10.59 14.61
C ALA A 79 -23.09 -9.10 14.95
N ARG A 80 -24.27 -8.48 15.05
CA ARG A 80 -24.41 -7.06 15.43
C ARG A 80 -23.78 -6.73 16.78
N MET A 81 -23.96 -7.57 17.80
CA MET A 81 -23.30 -7.36 19.10
C MET A 81 -21.78 -7.39 19.00
N VAL A 82 -21.22 -8.35 18.26
CA VAL A 82 -19.75 -8.45 18.10
C VAL A 82 -19.21 -7.32 17.22
N ILE A 83 -19.94 -6.91 16.17
CA ILE A 83 -19.60 -5.78 15.30
C ILE A 83 -19.53 -4.48 16.13
N SER A 84 -20.56 -4.19 16.92
CA SER A 84 -20.61 -3.00 17.78
C SER A 84 -19.44 -2.99 18.77
N LEU A 85 -19.16 -4.11 19.45
CA LEU A 85 -18.00 -4.22 20.33
C LEU A 85 -16.68 -3.95 19.59
N ALA A 86 -16.43 -4.61 18.46
CA ALA A 86 -15.18 -4.44 17.73
C ALA A 86 -15.00 -3.00 17.22
N SER A 87 -16.09 -2.39 16.75
CA SER A 87 -16.16 -0.98 16.33
C SER A 87 -15.82 -0.02 17.48
N GLU A 88 -16.31 -0.29 18.69
CA GLU A 88 -15.98 0.46 19.90
C GLU A 88 -14.52 0.26 20.32
N GLU A 89 -14.02 -0.98 20.36
CA GLU A 89 -12.62 -1.30 20.70
C GLU A 89 -11.63 -0.58 19.76
N MET A 90 -11.92 -0.63 18.45
CA MET A 90 -11.09 -0.02 17.41
C MET A 90 -11.01 1.51 17.54
N THR A 91 -12.04 2.16 18.07
CA THR A 91 -12.15 3.62 18.15
C THR A 91 -12.14 4.18 19.57
N ARG A 92 -11.89 3.33 20.58
CA ARG A 92 -11.92 3.73 21.99
C ARG A 92 -10.83 4.74 22.34
N SER A 93 -9.64 4.61 21.75
CA SER A 93 -8.56 5.58 21.87
C SER A 93 -8.50 6.46 20.63
N LYS A 94 -8.17 7.75 20.81
CA LYS A 94 -7.83 8.66 19.71
C LYS A 94 -6.37 8.47 19.24
N GLU A 95 -5.53 7.91 20.10
CA GLU A 95 -4.15 7.56 19.76
C GLU A 95 -4.15 6.27 18.94
N VAL A 96 -3.22 6.20 17.99
CA VAL A 96 -3.05 5.01 17.16
C VAL A 96 -2.24 3.98 17.94
N LEU A 97 -2.90 2.92 18.38
CA LEU A 97 -2.34 1.78 19.09
C LEU A 97 -2.46 0.55 18.18
N PRO A 98 -1.46 0.27 17.32
CA PRO A 98 -1.62 -0.63 16.18
C PRO A 98 -2.13 -2.02 16.56
N ASP A 99 -1.48 -2.72 17.48
CA ASP A 99 -1.81 -4.11 17.81
C ASP A 99 -3.26 -4.29 18.29
N TRP A 100 -3.76 -3.37 19.12
CA TRP A 100 -5.12 -3.43 19.67
C TRP A 100 -6.18 -3.08 18.64
N GLN A 101 -5.98 -2.00 17.91
CA GLN A 101 -6.95 -1.52 16.94
C GLN A 101 -6.96 -2.39 15.68
N GLU A 102 -5.83 -3.00 15.33
CA GLU A 102 -5.73 -3.98 14.25
C GLU A 102 -6.44 -5.28 14.61
N ALA A 103 -6.31 -5.80 15.84
CA ALA A 103 -7.07 -6.96 16.29
C ALA A 103 -8.59 -6.73 16.18
N ALA A 104 -9.06 -5.54 16.55
CA ALA A 104 -10.47 -5.15 16.41
C ALA A 104 -10.90 -5.00 14.94
N SER A 105 -10.04 -4.38 14.11
CA SER A 105 -10.25 -4.24 12.66
C SER A 105 -10.36 -5.60 11.97
N ASN A 106 -9.48 -6.55 12.30
CA ASN A 106 -9.49 -7.89 11.71
C ASN A 106 -10.75 -8.68 12.07
N LEU A 107 -11.27 -8.52 13.30
CA LEU A 107 -12.54 -9.09 13.71
C LEU A 107 -13.72 -8.51 12.89
N LEU A 108 -13.74 -7.19 12.65
CA LEU A 108 -14.74 -6.55 11.76
C LEU A 108 -14.63 -7.07 10.32
N VAL A 109 -13.41 -7.20 9.80
CA VAL A 109 -13.15 -7.73 8.44
C VAL A 109 -13.66 -9.17 8.32
N ALA A 110 -13.37 -10.01 9.31
CA ALA A 110 -13.85 -11.39 9.34
C ALA A 110 -15.39 -11.46 9.35
N LEU A 111 -16.08 -10.63 10.15
CA LEU A 111 -17.54 -10.54 10.17
C LEU A 111 -18.09 -10.04 8.83
N GLY A 112 -17.41 -9.08 8.22
CA GLY A 112 -17.76 -8.49 6.93
C GLY A 112 -17.76 -9.47 5.76
N CYS A 113 -17.13 -10.65 5.88
CA CYS A 113 -17.21 -11.69 4.86
C CYS A 113 -18.63 -12.25 4.67
N ARG A 114 -19.52 -12.12 5.67
CA ARG A 114 -20.92 -12.56 5.59
C ARG A 114 -21.93 -11.46 5.96
N PHE A 115 -21.62 -10.66 6.97
CA PHE A 115 -22.50 -9.64 7.54
C PHE A 115 -22.09 -8.24 7.08
N ILE A 116 -21.82 -8.08 5.78
CA ILE A 116 -21.25 -6.83 5.26
C ILE A 116 -22.18 -5.65 5.48
N ASN A 117 -23.50 -5.83 5.32
CA ASN A 117 -24.48 -4.77 5.51
C ASN A 117 -24.47 -4.23 6.95
N GLU A 118 -24.39 -5.12 7.93
CA GLU A 118 -24.34 -4.77 9.35
C GLU A 118 -23.00 -4.10 9.72
N VAL A 119 -21.88 -4.58 9.15
CA VAL A 119 -20.57 -3.95 9.32
C VAL A 119 -20.58 -2.54 8.72
N MET A 120 -21.16 -2.36 7.53
CA MET A 120 -21.25 -1.07 6.87
C MET A 120 -22.19 -0.10 7.62
N GLU A 121 -23.32 -0.58 8.13
CA GLU A 121 -24.24 0.20 8.96
C GLU A 121 -23.53 0.78 10.21
N GLU A 122 -22.65 0.01 10.84
CA GLU A 122 -21.87 0.45 12.00
C GLU A 122 -20.69 1.37 11.60
N ILE A 123 -19.88 0.96 10.62
CA ILE A 123 -18.63 1.65 10.29
C ILE A 123 -18.87 2.99 9.61
N LEU A 124 -19.92 3.10 8.76
CA LEU A 124 -20.24 4.36 8.11
C LEU A 124 -20.71 5.44 9.09
N GLN A 125 -21.27 5.09 10.25
CA GLN A 125 -21.57 6.07 11.30
C GLN A 125 -20.31 6.79 11.80
N LYS A 126 -19.15 6.14 11.70
CA LYS A 126 -17.83 6.68 12.08
C LYS A 126 -17.05 7.27 10.89
N PHE A 127 -17.64 7.26 9.69
CA PHE A 127 -17.06 7.76 8.45
C PHE A 127 -18.01 8.78 7.79
N GLN A 128 -18.03 10.00 8.34
CA GLN A 128 -19.01 11.04 7.98
C GLN A 128 -18.35 12.21 7.21
N PRO A 129 -19.03 12.77 6.19
CA PRO A 129 -18.43 13.77 5.31
C PRO A 129 -17.95 15.01 6.08
N GLY A 130 -16.74 15.49 5.76
CA GLY A 130 -16.16 16.68 6.37
C GLY A 130 -15.64 16.50 7.80
N ILE A 131 -15.60 15.27 8.33
CA ILE A 131 -14.99 14.94 9.62
C ILE A 131 -13.88 13.92 9.37
N LEU A 132 -12.66 14.20 9.85
CA LEU A 132 -11.57 13.24 9.70
C LEU A 132 -11.82 12.02 10.61
N PRO A 133 -11.97 10.80 10.06
CA PRO A 133 -12.25 9.62 10.86
C PRO A 133 -11.00 9.12 11.58
N HIS A 134 -11.18 8.20 12.52
CA HIS A 134 -10.07 7.48 13.14
C HIS A 134 -9.30 6.65 12.10
N PHE A 135 -7.97 6.56 12.22
CA PHE A 135 -7.09 5.87 11.27
C PHE A 135 -7.59 4.47 10.90
N PHE A 136 -7.98 3.69 11.92
CA PHE A 136 -8.42 2.31 11.71
C PHE A 136 -9.81 2.17 11.09
N VAL A 137 -10.65 3.21 11.09
CA VAL A 137 -11.92 3.19 10.32
C VAL A 137 -11.60 3.13 8.83
N VAL A 138 -10.67 3.97 8.36
CA VAL A 138 -10.23 3.97 6.96
C VAL A 138 -9.50 2.67 6.61
N ARG A 139 -8.63 2.18 7.51
CA ARG A 139 -7.93 0.89 7.34
C ARG A 139 -8.91 -0.27 7.21
N THR A 140 -9.96 -0.31 8.02
CA THR A 140 -10.95 -1.39 8.01
C THR A 140 -11.72 -1.40 6.69
N LEU A 141 -12.15 -0.25 6.19
CA LEU A 141 -12.79 -0.15 4.87
C LEU A 141 -11.87 -0.67 3.76
N ALA A 142 -10.58 -0.32 3.79
CA ALA A 142 -9.59 -0.82 2.85
C ALA A 142 -9.44 -2.35 2.92
N ASN A 143 -9.36 -2.91 4.12
CA ASN A 143 -9.20 -4.36 4.32
C ASN A 143 -10.48 -5.14 3.97
N LEU A 144 -11.66 -4.56 4.19
CA LEU A 144 -12.93 -5.16 3.75
C LEU A 144 -12.99 -5.26 2.23
N SER A 145 -12.50 -4.25 1.50
CA SER A 145 -12.53 -4.25 0.03
C SER A 145 -11.67 -5.36 -0.60
N THR A 146 -10.64 -5.83 0.11
CA THR A 146 -9.83 -6.99 -0.33
C THR A 146 -10.41 -8.32 0.18
N ALA A 147 -10.97 -8.36 1.39
CA ALA A 147 -11.51 -9.58 1.98
C ALA A 147 -12.89 -9.99 1.40
N ASN A 148 -13.70 -9.02 0.98
CA ASN A 148 -15.04 -9.26 0.44
C ASN A 148 -15.35 -8.27 -0.70
N VAL A 149 -14.68 -8.48 -1.83
CA VAL A 149 -14.84 -7.66 -3.05
C VAL A 149 -16.31 -7.49 -3.45
N TYR A 150 -17.04 -8.60 -3.58
CA TYR A 150 -18.43 -8.59 -4.04
C TYR A 150 -19.39 -7.88 -3.07
N GLY A 151 -19.16 -8.02 -1.77
CA GLY A 151 -19.96 -7.34 -0.75
C GLY A 151 -19.64 -5.84 -0.63
N MET A 152 -18.39 -5.44 -0.91
CA MET A 152 -17.95 -4.06 -0.73
C MET A 152 -18.23 -3.14 -1.91
N VAL A 153 -18.06 -3.62 -3.15
CA VAL A 153 -18.19 -2.78 -4.35
C VAL A 153 -19.50 -1.97 -4.42
N PRO A 154 -20.68 -2.52 -4.03
CA PRO A 154 -21.91 -1.73 -3.97
C PRO A 154 -21.88 -0.48 -3.07
N PHE A 155 -20.99 -0.43 -2.08
CA PHE A 155 -20.84 0.70 -1.17
C PHE A 155 -19.78 1.72 -1.62
N LEU A 156 -18.88 1.34 -2.55
CA LEU A 156 -17.68 2.13 -2.84
C LEU A 156 -17.99 3.50 -3.43
N THR A 157 -19.01 3.67 -4.26
CA THR A 157 -19.39 4.98 -4.78
C THR A 157 -19.71 5.96 -3.65
N ALA A 158 -20.50 5.52 -2.66
CA ALA A 158 -20.85 6.36 -1.50
C ALA A 158 -19.64 6.66 -0.61
N ILE A 159 -18.81 5.65 -0.34
CA ILE A 159 -17.57 5.80 0.46
C ILE A 159 -16.62 6.79 -0.22
N LEU A 160 -16.36 6.64 -1.51
CA LEU A 160 -15.49 7.51 -2.29
C LEU A 160 -16.00 8.96 -2.25
N GLY A 161 -17.30 9.18 -2.47
CA GLY A 161 -17.90 10.51 -2.39
C GLY A 161 -17.75 11.15 -1.01
N THR A 162 -17.96 10.38 0.07
CA THR A 162 -17.81 10.87 1.46
C THR A 162 -16.36 11.18 1.81
N MET A 163 -15.41 10.47 1.20
CA MET A 163 -13.98 10.62 1.44
C MET A 163 -13.38 11.89 0.81
N LEU A 164 -13.90 12.36 -0.33
CA LEU A 164 -13.37 13.52 -1.06
C LEU A 164 -13.05 14.75 -0.17
N PRO A 165 -13.98 15.27 0.65
CA PRO A 165 -13.67 16.41 1.51
C PRO A 165 -12.59 16.09 2.57
N MET A 166 -12.49 14.84 3.03
CA MET A 166 -11.51 14.43 4.04
C MET A 166 -10.08 14.41 3.49
N LEU A 167 -9.90 14.16 2.20
CA LEU A 167 -8.57 14.18 1.55
C LEU A 167 -7.92 15.57 1.67
N GLY A 168 -8.70 16.65 1.52
CA GLY A 168 -8.19 18.01 1.75
C GLY A 168 -7.84 18.31 3.22
N MET A 169 -8.46 17.59 4.16
CA MET A 169 -8.26 17.78 5.60
C MET A 169 -7.10 16.98 6.18
N ALA A 170 -6.70 15.88 5.52
CA ALA A 170 -5.66 14.99 6.00
C ALA A 170 -4.27 15.64 5.90
N LYS A 171 -3.79 16.20 7.03
CA LYS A 171 -2.48 16.85 7.11
C LYS A 171 -1.35 15.91 7.50
N GLN A 172 -1.63 14.93 8.36
CA GLN A 172 -0.62 14.00 8.89
C GLN A 172 -0.29 12.88 7.89
N ASP A 173 0.99 12.54 7.72
CA ASP A 173 1.48 11.49 6.82
C ASP A 173 0.77 10.15 7.02
N ALA A 174 0.52 9.77 8.28
CA ALA A 174 -0.17 8.52 8.60
C ALA A 174 -1.59 8.50 8.00
N MET A 175 -2.33 9.61 8.09
CA MET A 175 -3.67 9.71 7.51
C MET A 175 -3.64 9.77 5.98
N LYS A 176 -2.70 10.52 5.40
CA LYS A 176 -2.52 10.52 3.94
C LYS A 176 -2.21 9.13 3.41
N SER A 177 -1.34 8.40 4.11
CA SER A 177 -0.98 7.01 3.77
C SER A 177 -2.18 6.08 3.82
N VAL A 178 -2.97 6.07 4.91
CA VAL A 178 -4.12 5.16 5.03
C VAL A 178 -5.21 5.45 4.00
N PHE A 179 -5.50 6.73 3.70
CA PHE A 179 -6.44 7.10 2.65
C PHE A 179 -5.98 6.65 1.27
N THR A 180 -4.67 6.75 1.00
CA THR A 180 -4.13 6.29 -0.27
C THR A 180 -4.22 4.77 -0.40
N ILE A 181 -3.89 4.02 0.65
CA ILE A 181 -4.01 2.57 0.64
C ILE A 181 -5.47 2.15 0.43
N ALA A 182 -6.41 2.84 1.08
CA ALA A 182 -7.84 2.61 0.86
C ALA A 182 -8.24 2.85 -0.61
N LEU A 183 -7.84 3.97 -1.22
CA LEU A 183 -8.10 4.25 -2.63
C LEU A 183 -7.52 3.19 -3.58
N GLY A 184 -6.32 2.68 -3.26
CA GLY A 184 -5.70 1.59 -4.01
C GLY A 184 -6.52 0.31 -3.95
N HIS A 185 -6.85 -0.16 -2.74
CA HIS A 185 -7.65 -1.37 -2.55
C HIS A 185 -9.07 -1.24 -3.14
N PHE A 186 -9.70 -0.06 -3.03
CA PHE A 186 -10.99 0.19 -3.66
C PHE A 186 -10.90 0.04 -5.17
N SER A 187 -9.88 0.64 -5.79
CA SER A 187 -9.65 0.56 -7.24
C SER A 187 -9.41 -0.89 -7.68
N GLU A 188 -8.57 -1.64 -6.95
CA GLU A 188 -8.32 -3.07 -7.21
C GLU A 188 -9.59 -3.90 -7.09
N SER A 189 -10.39 -3.71 -6.03
CA SER A 189 -11.64 -4.45 -5.84
C SER A 189 -12.67 -4.16 -6.94
N ILE A 190 -12.74 -2.91 -7.43
CA ILE A 190 -13.62 -2.54 -8.55
C ILE A 190 -13.16 -3.26 -9.82
N LEU A 191 -11.85 -3.26 -10.11
CA LEU A 191 -11.32 -3.96 -11.28
C LEU A 191 -11.54 -5.47 -11.20
N GLU A 192 -11.33 -6.08 -10.03
CA GLU A 192 -11.58 -7.50 -9.80
C GLU A 192 -13.06 -7.87 -9.98
N TYR A 193 -13.97 -7.05 -9.44
CA TYR A 193 -15.41 -7.22 -9.63
C TYR A 193 -15.81 -7.15 -11.10
N LEU A 194 -15.30 -6.15 -11.83
CA LEU A 194 -15.58 -5.97 -13.26
C LEU A 194 -14.97 -7.08 -14.13
N ALA A 195 -13.84 -7.66 -13.71
CA ALA A 195 -13.23 -8.79 -14.40
C ALA A 195 -14.02 -10.10 -14.21
N ASN A 196 -14.84 -10.21 -13.16
CA ASN A 196 -15.58 -11.42 -12.78
C ASN A 196 -17.10 -11.14 -12.68
N LEU A 197 -17.66 -10.38 -13.62
CA LEU A 197 -19.08 -10.01 -13.64
C LEU A 197 -20.03 -11.20 -13.72
N ASP A 198 -19.58 -12.35 -14.24
CA ASP A 198 -20.35 -13.59 -14.30
C ASP A 198 -20.67 -14.17 -12.91
N LYS A 199 -19.85 -13.86 -11.91
CA LYS A 199 -20.01 -14.29 -10.50
C LYS A 199 -20.54 -13.17 -9.61
N ALA A 200 -20.64 -11.96 -10.14
CA ALA A 200 -21.00 -10.78 -9.38
C ALA A 200 -22.48 -10.82 -8.95
N PRO A 201 -22.81 -10.37 -7.73
CA PRO A 201 -24.20 -10.21 -7.29
C PRO A 201 -25.00 -9.24 -8.17
N ASP A 202 -24.34 -8.24 -8.74
CA ASP A 202 -24.93 -7.28 -9.67
C ASP A 202 -24.03 -7.13 -10.93
N PRO A 203 -24.35 -7.82 -12.03
CA PRO A 203 -23.57 -7.75 -13.27
C PRO A 203 -23.78 -6.44 -14.04
N THR A 204 -24.66 -5.53 -13.56
CA THR A 204 -24.94 -4.26 -14.22
C THR A 204 -23.95 -3.16 -13.85
N VAL A 205 -23.12 -3.37 -12.82
CA VAL A 205 -22.06 -2.44 -12.42
C VAL A 205 -21.12 -2.15 -13.60
N ARG A 206 -20.74 -0.88 -13.74
CA ARG A 206 -19.86 -0.39 -14.80
C ARG A 206 -18.78 0.53 -14.24
N LYS A 207 -17.69 0.68 -15.00
CA LYS A 207 -16.52 1.47 -14.61
C LYS A 207 -16.83 2.96 -14.42
N ASP A 208 -17.76 3.51 -15.20
CA ASP A 208 -18.19 4.91 -15.15
C ASP A 208 -18.80 5.28 -13.80
N ALA A 209 -19.45 4.35 -13.10
CA ALA A 209 -20.08 4.58 -11.79
C ALA A 209 -19.11 4.99 -10.67
N PHE A 210 -17.80 4.81 -10.86
CA PHE A 210 -16.77 5.17 -9.88
C PHE A 210 -15.78 6.20 -10.43
N SER A 211 -15.83 6.47 -11.72
CA SER A 211 -14.76 7.18 -12.43
C SER A 211 -14.64 8.64 -11.97
N SER A 212 -15.75 9.30 -11.68
CA SER A 212 -15.80 10.69 -11.20
C SER A 212 -15.08 10.87 -9.86
N GLU A 213 -15.42 10.06 -8.87
CA GLU A 213 -14.92 10.18 -7.51
C GLU A 213 -13.46 9.74 -7.43
N ILE A 214 -13.10 8.70 -8.19
CA ILE A 214 -11.71 8.25 -8.33
C ILE A 214 -10.87 9.37 -8.97
N TYR A 215 -11.36 9.99 -10.04
CA TYR A 215 -10.69 11.11 -10.70
C TYR A 215 -10.50 12.30 -9.75
N ALA A 216 -11.57 12.73 -9.06
CA ALA A 216 -11.51 13.83 -8.11
C ALA A 216 -10.57 13.54 -6.94
N SER A 217 -10.55 12.29 -6.44
CA SER A 217 -9.61 11.86 -5.41
C SER A 217 -8.17 12.04 -5.89
N TYR A 218 -7.86 11.58 -7.10
CA TYR A 218 -6.54 11.75 -7.69
C TYR A 218 -6.16 13.20 -7.90
N GLU A 219 -7.06 14.05 -8.38
CA GLU A 219 -6.75 15.47 -8.52
C GLU A 219 -6.38 16.11 -7.17
N ILE A 220 -7.06 15.76 -6.08
CA ILE A 220 -6.67 16.25 -4.75
C ILE A 220 -5.29 15.71 -4.36
N LEU A 221 -5.04 14.41 -4.55
CA LEU A 221 -3.76 13.80 -4.22
C LEU A 221 -2.59 14.43 -5.01
N PHE A 222 -2.77 14.65 -6.31
CA PHE A 222 -1.76 15.22 -7.20
C PHE A 222 -1.60 16.73 -7.04
N ASN A 223 -2.68 17.49 -6.89
CA ASN A 223 -2.57 18.94 -6.81
C ASN A 223 -2.25 19.42 -5.39
N VAL A 224 -2.64 18.68 -4.35
CA VAL A 224 -2.47 19.08 -2.95
C VAL A 224 -1.32 18.33 -2.29
N TRP A 225 -1.32 16.99 -2.30
CA TRP A 225 -0.35 16.23 -1.50
C TRP A 225 1.02 16.08 -2.18
N LEU A 226 1.05 15.98 -3.52
CA LEU A 226 2.30 15.89 -4.28
C LEU A 226 3.20 17.12 -4.08
N GLN A 227 2.62 18.31 -3.90
CA GLN A 227 3.38 19.54 -3.67
C GLN A 227 4.22 19.46 -2.37
N HIS A 228 3.83 18.62 -1.41
CA HIS A 228 4.48 18.50 -0.11
C HIS A 228 5.64 17.48 -0.06
N LYS A 229 6.03 16.86 -1.19
CA LYS A 229 7.21 15.96 -1.29
C LYS A 229 7.19 14.74 -0.34
N GLU A 230 6.01 14.32 0.11
CA GLU A 230 5.87 13.11 0.94
C GLU A 230 5.75 11.87 0.05
N THR A 231 6.80 11.06 0.00
CA THR A 231 6.99 10.02 -1.02
C THR A 231 6.25 8.71 -0.74
N LYS A 232 5.80 8.48 0.50
CA LYS A 232 5.20 7.19 0.92
C LYS A 232 3.78 6.94 0.38
N SER A 233 2.93 7.97 0.34
CA SER A 233 1.59 7.85 -0.25
C SER A 233 1.66 7.88 -1.76
N LEU A 234 2.55 8.70 -2.33
CA LEU A 234 2.60 8.97 -3.76
C LEU A 234 2.69 7.72 -4.65
N CYS A 235 3.46 6.71 -4.25
CA CYS A 235 3.60 5.52 -5.08
C CYS A 235 2.31 4.70 -5.19
N HIS A 236 1.55 4.58 -4.08
CA HIS A 236 0.25 3.93 -4.09
C HIS A 236 -0.79 4.74 -4.88
N VAL A 237 -0.74 6.08 -4.79
CA VAL A 237 -1.56 6.98 -5.62
C VAL A 237 -1.31 6.71 -7.10
N LEU A 238 -0.04 6.66 -7.50
CA LEU A 238 0.34 6.46 -8.89
C LEU A 238 -0.08 5.09 -9.41
N ASP A 239 0.05 4.05 -8.59
CA ASP A 239 -0.22 2.67 -9.02
C ASP A 239 -1.68 2.50 -9.39
N ALA A 240 -2.56 2.99 -8.52
CA ALA A 240 -3.98 2.93 -8.76
C ALA A 240 -4.44 3.88 -9.89
N ALA A 241 -3.79 5.04 -10.07
CA ALA A 241 -4.07 5.93 -11.21
C ALA A 241 -3.68 5.31 -12.56
N VAL A 242 -2.55 4.58 -12.60
CA VAL A 242 -2.07 3.84 -13.77
C VAL A 242 -3.01 2.68 -14.10
N ASN A 243 -3.38 1.85 -13.11
CA ASN A 243 -4.27 0.71 -13.30
C ASN A 243 -5.66 1.12 -13.84
N MET A 244 -6.12 2.31 -13.46
CA MET A 244 -7.42 2.83 -13.91
C MET A 244 -7.37 3.57 -15.25
N GLY A 245 -6.19 3.85 -15.80
CA GLY A 245 -6.01 4.59 -17.05
C GLY A 245 -6.43 6.06 -16.93
N SER A 246 -6.01 6.75 -15.87
CA SER A 246 -6.42 8.13 -15.59
C SER A 246 -5.94 9.12 -16.67
N ARG A 247 -6.88 9.85 -17.28
CA ARG A 247 -6.58 10.94 -18.23
C ARG A 247 -5.89 12.14 -17.57
N ALA A 248 -6.13 12.40 -16.28
CA ALA A 248 -5.42 13.45 -15.55
C ALA A 248 -3.93 13.13 -15.40
N LEU A 249 -3.60 11.86 -15.15
CA LEU A 249 -2.19 11.47 -15.04
C LEU A 249 -1.46 11.65 -16.37
N GLU A 250 -2.15 11.39 -17.49
CA GLU A 250 -1.61 11.61 -18.84
C GLU A 250 -1.28 13.09 -19.12
N THR A 251 -2.09 14.04 -18.64
CA THR A 251 -1.83 15.47 -18.83
C THR A 251 -0.76 16.00 -17.88
N GLN A 252 -0.59 15.38 -16.69
CA GLN A 252 0.33 15.85 -15.65
C GLN A 252 1.67 15.11 -15.59
N ILE A 253 1.87 14.03 -16.35
CA ILE A 253 3.06 13.17 -16.22
C ILE A 253 4.39 13.94 -16.35
N ASP A 254 4.52 14.91 -17.26
CA ASP A 254 5.78 15.66 -17.43
C ASP A 254 6.09 16.54 -16.19
N ASN A 255 5.05 17.11 -15.59
CA ASN A 255 5.17 17.87 -14.34
C ASN A 255 5.57 16.95 -13.18
N LEU A 256 4.93 15.78 -13.08
CA LEU A 256 5.26 14.77 -12.08
C LEU A 256 6.70 14.28 -12.20
N LEU A 257 7.18 13.96 -13.41
CA LEU A 257 8.56 13.57 -13.66
C LEU A 257 9.53 14.68 -13.22
N SER A 258 9.17 15.93 -13.47
CA SER A 258 9.95 17.11 -13.06
C SER A 258 9.97 17.33 -11.54
N ILE A 259 8.97 16.83 -10.80
CA ILE A 259 8.90 16.87 -9.33
C ILE A 259 9.64 15.68 -8.69
N LEU A 260 9.51 14.48 -9.26
CA LEU A 260 10.09 13.25 -8.73
C LEU A 260 11.60 13.17 -8.93
N HIS A 261 12.07 13.51 -10.13
CA HIS A 261 13.48 13.34 -10.52
C HIS A 261 14.47 14.09 -9.61
N PRO A 262 14.23 15.37 -9.23
CA PRO A 262 15.12 16.08 -8.31
C PRO A 262 15.25 15.43 -6.93
N GLN A 263 14.25 14.67 -6.48
CA GLN A 263 14.28 13.98 -5.18
C GLN A 263 15.27 12.81 -5.17
N ILE A 264 15.52 12.19 -6.34
CA ILE A 264 16.56 11.18 -6.52
C ILE A 264 17.94 11.81 -6.69
N CYS A 265 18.01 13.02 -7.26
CA CYS A 265 19.27 13.72 -7.55
C CYS A 265 19.97 14.29 -6.30
N GLY A 266 19.32 14.28 -5.13
CA GLY A 266 19.91 14.71 -3.87
C GLY A 266 20.99 13.75 -3.37
N SER A 267 21.94 14.24 -2.57
CA SER A 267 22.89 13.37 -1.87
C SER A 267 22.15 12.56 -0.80
N LEU A 268 22.28 11.24 -0.83
CA LEU A 268 21.69 10.36 0.17
C LEU A 268 22.62 10.17 1.35
N ASP A 269 22.11 10.45 2.54
CA ASP A 269 22.73 10.03 3.79
C ASP A 269 22.24 8.62 4.15
N TYR A 270 23.10 7.64 3.94
CA TYR A 270 22.82 6.23 4.22
C TYR A 270 22.61 5.92 5.71
N ASN A 271 23.00 6.84 6.60
CA ASN A 271 22.76 6.71 8.04
C ASN A 271 21.33 7.10 8.43
N ASN A 272 20.62 7.80 7.56
CA ASN A 272 19.24 8.20 7.78
C ASN A 272 18.26 7.19 7.16
N HIS A 273 17.80 6.23 7.96
CA HIS A 273 16.84 5.21 7.54
C HIS A 273 15.57 5.78 6.89
N MET A 274 15.11 6.97 7.30
CA MET A 274 13.94 7.60 6.71
C MET A 274 14.23 8.18 5.33
N ALA A 275 15.40 8.78 5.13
CA ALA A 275 15.83 9.27 3.81
C ALA A 275 15.98 8.12 2.80
N VAL A 276 16.55 6.98 3.22
CA VAL A 276 16.68 5.79 2.38
C VAL A 276 15.31 5.22 1.99
N LYS A 277 14.39 5.08 2.96
CA LYS A 277 13.02 4.63 2.66
C LYS A 277 12.32 5.56 1.67
N ASN A 278 12.42 6.87 1.87
CA ASN A 278 11.80 7.85 0.97
C ASN A 278 12.38 7.78 -0.44
N HIS A 279 13.69 7.54 -0.57
CA HIS A 279 14.34 7.37 -1.86
C HIS A 279 13.84 6.11 -2.59
N ASN A 280 13.72 4.99 -1.89
CA ASN A 280 13.18 3.75 -2.47
C ASN A 280 11.72 3.89 -2.93
N GLU A 281 10.89 4.63 -2.19
CA GLU A 281 9.51 4.90 -2.63
C GLU A 281 9.45 5.75 -3.90
N VAL A 282 10.34 6.73 -4.07
CA VAL A 282 10.42 7.51 -5.31
C VAL A 282 10.86 6.63 -6.48
N LEU A 283 11.83 5.72 -6.27
CA LEU A 283 12.21 4.74 -7.29
C LEU A 283 11.03 3.83 -7.66
N ARG A 284 10.24 3.40 -6.68
CA ARG A 284 9.01 2.63 -6.92
C ARG A 284 8.01 3.42 -7.78
N CYS A 285 7.89 4.74 -7.59
CA CYS A 285 7.05 5.61 -8.43
C CYS A 285 7.44 5.53 -9.91
N PHE A 286 8.74 5.55 -10.22
CA PHE A 286 9.21 5.39 -11.60
C PHE A 286 8.85 4.01 -12.18
N THR A 287 8.95 2.94 -11.38
CA THR A 287 8.55 1.59 -11.80
C THR A 287 7.05 1.53 -12.14
N VAL A 288 6.21 2.18 -11.33
CA VAL A 288 4.78 2.28 -11.59
C VAL A 288 4.50 3.06 -12.88
N LEU A 289 5.15 4.21 -13.07
CA LEU A 289 4.99 5.03 -14.28
C LEU A 289 5.44 4.29 -15.55
N ALA A 290 6.47 3.47 -15.46
CA ALA A 290 6.95 2.64 -16.57
C ALA A 290 5.92 1.61 -17.04
N ARG A 291 4.86 1.30 -16.28
CA ARG A 291 3.81 0.37 -16.71
C ARG A 291 2.89 0.96 -17.77
N ALA A 292 2.71 2.29 -17.80
CA ALA A 292 1.78 2.96 -18.72
C ALA A 292 2.40 4.08 -19.57
N TYR A 293 3.49 4.69 -19.13
CA TYR A 293 4.07 5.87 -19.78
C TYR A 293 5.54 5.69 -20.16
N THR A 294 5.94 4.48 -20.54
CA THR A 294 7.34 4.10 -20.83
C THR A 294 8.02 5.02 -21.83
N ASP A 295 7.35 5.38 -22.92
CA ASP A 295 7.90 6.25 -23.97
C ASP A 295 8.31 7.62 -23.43
N ARG A 296 7.37 8.29 -22.75
CA ARG A 296 7.58 9.62 -22.18
C ARG A 296 8.61 9.59 -21.06
N LEU A 297 8.57 8.55 -20.23
CA LEU A 297 9.52 8.35 -19.14
C LEU A 297 10.95 8.19 -19.66
N ILE A 298 11.17 7.32 -20.64
CA ILE A 298 12.52 7.10 -21.21
C ILE A 298 13.01 8.35 -21.93
N ALA A 299 12.17 9.01 -22.73
CA ALA A 299 12.53 10.27 -23.38
C ALA A 299 12.99 11.34 -22.36
N PHE A 300 12.23 11.50 -21.27
CA PHE A 300 12.59 12.41 -20.18
C PHE A 300 13.93 12.06 -19.53
N LEU A 301 14.15 10.79 -19.20
CA LEU A 301 15.39 10.36 -18.54
C LEU A 301 16.61 10.57 -19.44
N LEU A 302 16.51 10.24 -20.73
CA LEU A 302 17.60 10.45 -21.68
C LEU A 302 17.92 11.95 -21.85
N GLN A 303 16.89 12.79 -21.94
CA GLN A 303 17.07 14.25 -21.94
C GLN A 303 17.80 14.75 -20.68
N LYS A 304 17.49 14.19 -19.50
CA LYS A 304 18.19 14.55 -18.24
C LYS A 304 19.62 14.02 -18.18
N LEU A 305 19.95 12.95 -18.91
CA LEU A 305 21.31 12.41 -18.96
C LEU A 305 22.25 13.34 -19.75
N GLU A 306 21.73 14.00 -20.79
CA GLU A 306 22.48 14.96 -21.60
C GLU A 306 22.86 16.23 -20.81
N VAL A 307 22.06 16.62 -19.81
CA VAL A 307 22.31 17.81 -18.97
C VAL A 307 23.67 17.72 -18.27
N HIS A 308 24.49 18.76 -18.42
CA HIS A 308 25.85 18.82 -17.86
C HIS A 308 25.88 19.14 -16.35
N ASN A 309 25.30 18.27 -15.54
CA ASN A 309 25.25 18.40 -14.08
C ASN A 309 25.44 17.03 -13.42
N GLU A 310 26.50 16.88 -12.61
CA GLU A 310 26.86 15.62 -11.91
C GLU A 310 25.68 15.02 -11.15
N ARG A 311 24.96 15.82 -10.36
CA ARG A 311 23.86 15.34 -9.51
C ARG A 311 22.70 14.83 -10.33
N ILE A 312 22.35 15.55 -11.39
CA ILE A 312 21.27 15.18 -12.31
C ILE A 312 21.63 13.89 -13.04
N ARG A 313 22.85 13.76 -13.57
CA ARG A 313 23.32 12.54 -14.24
C ARG A 313 23.32 11.34 -13.32
N ILE A 314 23.88 11.46 -12.10
CA ILE A 314 23.88 10.37 -11.12
C ILE A 314 22.44 9.96 -10.75
N GLY A 315 21.56 10.93 -10.54
CA GLY A 315 20.15 10.66 -10.24
C GLY A 315 19.45 9.93 -11.38
N THR A 316 19.61 10.40 -12.62
CA THR A 316 19.07 9.76 -13.83
C THR A 316 19.58 8.32 -13.99
N LEU A 317 20.89 8.10 -13.83
CA LEU A 317 21.49 6.76 -13.92
C LEU A 317 20.97 5.83 -12.81
N THR A 318 20.73 6.36 -11.61
CA THR A 318 20.11 5.60 -10.51
C THR A 318 18.70 5.15 -10.86
N VAL A 319 17.88 6.04 -11.44
CA VAL A 319 16.53 5.68 -11.92
C VAL A 319 16.61 4.63 -13.03
N LEU A 320 17.48 4.82 -14.03
CA LEU A 320 17.66 3.86 -15.13
C LEU A 320 18.07 2.47 -14.60
N LYS A 321 19.05 2.41 -13.70
CA LYS A 321 19.47 1.16 -13.04
C LYS A 321 18.30 0.48 -12.35
N HIS A 322 17.49 1.24 -11.62
CA HIS A 322 16.32 0.69 -10.92
C HIS A 322 15.32 0.11 -11.92
N LEU A 323 14.93 0.89 -12.94
CA LEU A 323 13.95 0.48 -13.95
C LEU A 323 14.40 -0.76 -14.74
N ILE A 324 15.68 -0.87 -15.09
CA ILE A 324 16.23 -2.07 -15.76
C ILE A 324 16.00 -3.32 -14.89
N ASN A 325 16.17 -3.20 -13.56
CA ASN A 325 15.99 -4.34 -12.65
C ASN A 325 14.52 -4.61 -12.28
N SER A 326 13.68 -3.57 -12.20
CA SER A 326 12.31 -3.70 -11.68
C SER A 326 11.21 -3.72 -12.74
N ALA A 327 11.49 -3.21 -13.94
CA ALA A 327 10.53 -3.03 -15.04
C ALA A 327 11.07 -3.54 -16.38
N SER A 328 11.90 -4.59 -16.35
CA SER A 328 12.49 -5.22 -17.54
C SER A 328 11.46 -5.54 -18.66
N PRO A 329 10.28 -6.14 -18.35
CA PRO A 329 9.28 -6.45 -19.38
C PRO A 329 8.77 -5.20 -20.13
N GLN A 330 8.66 -4.07 -19.44
CA GLN A 330 8.20 -2.82 -20.03
C GLN A 330 9.29 -2.16 -20.91
N LEU A 331 10.56 -2.44 -20.64
CA LEU A 331 11.71 -1.81 -21.31
C LEU A 331 12.25 -2.59 -22.52
N GLU A 332 11.76 -3.80 -22.79
CA GLU A 332 12.25 -4.64 -23.90
C GLU A 332 12.29 -3.90 -25.24
N SER A 333 11.19 -3.22 -25.60
CA SER A 333 11.12 -2.45 -26.85
C SER A 333 12.00 -1.19 -26.87
N LYS A 334 12.58 -0.80 -25.72
CA LYS A 334 13.36 0.43 -25.52
C LYS A 334 14.84 0.19 -25.27
N LYS A 335 15.30 -1.07 -25.20
CA LYS A 335 16.72 -1.40 -24.99
C LYS A 335 17.68 -0.67 -25.95
N PRO A 336 17.42 -0.61 -27.28
CA PRO A 336 18.33 0.07 -28.21
C PRO A 336 18.43 1.58 -27.96
N LEU A 337 17.31 2.20 -27.58
CA LEU A 337 17.24 3.63 -27.28
C LEU A 337 18.03 3.97 -26.02
N ILE A 338 17.90 3.14 -24.97
CA ILE A 338 18.65 3.29 -23.71
C ILE A 338 20.16 3.14 -23.97
N LEU A 339 20.57 2.13 -24.75
CA LEU A 339 21.98 1.94 -25.13
C LEU A 339 22.56 3.16 -25.84
N THR A 340 21.81 3.72 -26.78
CA THR A 340 22.23 4.92 -27.51
C THR A 340 22.42 6.10 -26.55
N GLY A 341 21.47 6.32 -25.64
CA GLY A 341 21.57 7.37 -24.62
C GLY A 341 22.73 7.18 -23.64
N MET A 342 23.05 5.94 -23.28
CA MET A 342 24.16 5.62 -22.38
C MET A 342 25.54 5.98 -22.96
N LYS A 343 25.69 6.09 -24.29
CA LYS A 343 26.94 6.53 -24.92
C LYS A 343 27.37 7.92 -24.45
N PHE A 344 26.42 8.83 -24.17
CA PHE A 344 26.71 10.15 -23.62
C PHE A 344 27.27 10.07 -22.19
N ALA A 345 26.77 9.14 -21.38
CA ALA A 345 27.20 8.99 -19.99
C ALA A 345 28.60 8.35 -19.86
N ILE A 346 28.98 7.49 -20.81
CA ILE A 346 30.30 6.85 -20.87
C ILE A 346 31.43 7.86 -21.11
N GLN A 347 31.14 8.96 -21.81
CA GLN A 347 32.09 10.02 -22.12
C GLN A 347 32.26 11.02 -20.96
N ASP A 348 31.57 10.84 -19.84
CA ASP A 348 31.64 11.76 -18.70
C ASP A 348 33.02 11.67 -18.02
N ASN A 349 33.59 12.83 -17.67
CA ASN A 349 34.90 12.91 -17.01
C ASN A 349 34.83 12.67 -15.50
N ASN A 350 33.65 12.78 -14.89
CA ASN A 350 33.47 12.68 -13.44
C ASN A 350 33.51 11.22 -12.95
N ASN A 351 34.44 10.91 -12.05
CA ASN A 351 34.63 9.55 -11.53
C ASN A 351 33.41 9.00 -10.78
N LYS A 352 32.59 9.84 -10.14
CA LYS A 352 31.34 9.37 -9.52
C LYS A 352 30.31 8.99 -10.56
N VAL A 353 30.17 9.77 -11.64
CA VAL A 353 29.28 9.43 -12.76
C VAL A 353 29.75 8.12 -13.40
N LYS A 354 31.05 7.98 -13.70
CA LYS A 354 31.64 6.74 -14.24
C LYS A 354 31.35 5.52 -13.38
N ARG A 355 31.46 5.64 -12.05
CA ARG A 355 31.12 4.57 -11.10
C ARG A 355 29.64 4.19 -11.21
N THR A 356 28.73 5.16 -11.27
CA THR A 356 27.28 4.88 -11.43
C THR A 356 26.98 4.28 -12.81
N VAL A 357 27.62 4.76 -13.88
CA VAL A 357 27.52 4.18 -15.23
C VAL A 357 27.93 2.71 -15.21
N ALA A 358 29.03 2.36 -14.52
CA ALA A 358 29.45 0.96 -14.40
C ALA A 358 28.39 0.09 -13.69
N GLN A 359 27.72 0.61 -12.67
CA GLN A 359 26.62 -0.09 -12.01
C GLN A 359 25.40 -0.27 -12.92
N VAL A 360 25.10 0.70 -13.78
CA VAL A 360 24.03 0.58 -14.78
C VAL A 360 24.41 -0.47 -15.82
N ILE A 361 25.62 -0.45 -16.35
CA ILE A 361 26.11 -1.43 -17.33
C ILE A 361 26.08 -2.85 -16.73
N SER A 362 26.44 -3.00 -15.46
CA SER A 362 26.31 -4.28 -14.76
C SER A 362 24.85 -4.74 -14.68
N ALA A 363 23.88 -3.85 -14.41
CA ALA A 363 22.47 -4.21 -14.47
C ALA A 363 22.05 -4.58 -15.90
N MET A 364 22.46 -3.81 -16.91
CA MET A 364 22.20 -4.07 -18.34
C MET A 364 22.69 -5.45 -18.79
N ALA A 365 23.82 -5.92 -18.26
CA ALA A 365 24.38 -7.23 -18.55
C ALA A 365 23.47 -8.40 -18.13
N HIS A 366 22.72 -8.24 -17.03
CA HIS A 366 21.81 -9.28 -16.53
C HIS A 366 20.48 -9.34 -17.30
N HIS A 367 20.22 -8.39 -18.20
CA HIS A 367 18.96 -8.26 -18.96
C HIS A 367 19.22 -8.18 -20.47
N ASP A 368 20.31 -8.79 -20.95
CA ASP A 368 20.63 -8.99 -22.37
C ASP A 368 20.78 -7.71 -23.22
N TYR A 369 21.04 -6.56 -22.58
CA TYR A 369 21.27 -5.32 -23.34
C TYR A 369 22.60 -5.34 -24.09
N LEU A 370 23.62 -6.03 -23.57
CA LEU A 370 24.97 -5.97 -24.11
C LEU A 370 25.17 -6.79 -25.39
N GLU A 371 24.21 -7.65 -25.74
CA GLU A 371 24.21 -8.40 -27.00
C GLU A 371 23.71 -7.55 -28.19
N LEU A 372 23.10 -6.40 -27.91
CA LEU A 372 22.57 -5.49 -28.91
C LEU A 372 23.67 -4.56 -29.47
N GLU A 373 23.37 -3.95 -30.62
CA GLU A 373 24.26 -2.97 -31.25
C GLU A 373 24.58 -1.80 -30.30
N GLY A 374 25.87 -1.58 -30.03
CA GLY A 374 26.36 -0.61 -29.05
C GLY A 374 26.73 -1.20 -27.68
N GLY A 375 26.43 -2.48 -27.42
CA GLY A 375 26.87 -3.18 -26.22
C GLY A 375 28.40 -3.29 -26.11
N GLU A 376 29.10 -3.45 -27.24
CA GLU A 376 30.57 -3.48 -27.30
C GLU A 376 31.22 -2.23 -26.70
N THR A 377 30.70 -1.04 -27.03
CA THR A 377 31.18 0.23 -26.46
C THR A 377 30.98 0.30 -24.93
N MET A 378 29.95 -0.34 -24.39
CA MET A 378 29.70 -0.40 -22.95
C MET A 378 30.71 -1.34 -22.27
N MET A 379 30.99 -2.49 -22.88
CA MET A 379 32.00 -3.44 -22.40
C MET A 379 33.41 -2.82 -22.43
N GLU A 380 33.75 -2.14 -23.53
CA GLU A 380 35.04 -1.45 -23.66
C GLU A 380 35.23 -0.41 -22.55
N PHE A 381 34.18 0.36 -22.22
CA PHE A 381 34.23 1.31 -21.11
C PHE A 381 34.60 0.63 -19.78
N ILE A 382 33.94 -0.50 -19.44
CA ILE A 382 34.23 -1.22 -18.19
C ILE A 382 35.68 -1.71 -18.18
N ILE A 383 36.15 -2.31 -19.26
CA ILE A 383 37.53 -2.81 -19.38
C ILE A 383 38.53 -1.66 -19.18
N ARG A 384 38.29 -0.51 -19.83
CA ARG A 384 39.14 0.68 -19.68
C ARG A 384 39.14 1.22 -18.25
N GLN A 385 37.99 1.23 -17.56
CA GLN A 385 37.92 1.67 -16.16
C GLN A 385 38.63 0.70 -15.20
N CYS A 386 38.57 -0.62 -15.46
CA CYS A 386 39.29 -1.62 -14.67
C CYS A 386 40.81 -1.59 -14.89
N ALA A 387 41.26 -1.08 -16.04
CA ALA A 387 42.68 -0.95 -16.36
C ALA A 387 43.35 0.31 -15.79
N LEU A 388 42.60 1.19 -15.11
CA LEU A 388 43.15 2.37 -14.47
C LEU A 388 44.01 1.96 -13.25
N PRO A 389 45.22 2.52 -13.09
CA PRO A 389 46.04 2.24 -11.92
C PRO A 389 45.27 2.68 -10.66
N CYS A 390 45.27 1.84 -9.64
CA CYS A 390 44.66 2.16 -8.35
C CYS A 390 45.42 3.36 -7.78
N GLU A 391 44.83 4.56 -7.81
CA GLU A 391 45.43 5.70 -7.13
C GLU A 391 45.54 5.36 -5.64
N PRO A 392 46.73 5.53 -5.01
CA PRO A 392 46.86 5.38 -3.58
C PRO A 392 46.02 6.46 -2.91
N GLY A 393 45.05 6.01 -2.09
CA GLY A 393 44.05 6.86 -1.44
C GLY A 393 44.60 7.77 -0.35
#